data_AF-A0AAE0DPY0-F1
#
_entry.id   AF-A0AAE0DPY0-F1
#
_cell.length_a   1.000
_cell.length_b   1.000
_cell.length_c   1.000
_cell.angle_alpha   90.00
_cell.angle_beta   90.00
_cell.angle_gamma   90.00
#
_symmetry.space_group_name_H-M   'P 1'
#
loop_
_entity.id
_entity.type
_entity.pdbx_description
1 polymer ?
#
loop_
_entity_poly.entity_id
_entity_poly.type
_entity_poly.pdbx_seq_one_letter_code
_entity_poly.pdbx_strand_id
1 'polypeptide(L)'
;MSLSRPLPAETRRRLNENDRRWPFKLGMRAVATLFAFIAMILFAVTTSESKKNYGGNDWVDGMPLAPVLLALFYDPLVIFLTLYQRHGRPIHPGWHVGVDLFVWALAVPSVVFSVGDGWFWYWQPVLLEFDGIIPCDEWNFWSYQCNPLIYTLGKMEIAANVFLALILFIHFTLFVFACIATHKWRKANKKVTATERRNIESTYHRSPEEHKELQLPDYTPRAEVSRSDVDHDENPFKDPGHNAGPSEDGNSWKDVERDALKYS
;
A
#
# COMPACT_ATOMS: atom_id res chain seq x y z
N MET A 1 6.56 17.88 -15.16
CA MET A 1 6.56 16.57 -14.48
C MET A 1 7.16 15.56 -15.44
N SER A 2 8.41 15.11 -15.24
CA SER A 2 9.05 14.13 -16.14
C SER A 2 8.40 12.76 -15.95
N LEU A 3 7.70 12.24 -16.97
CA LEU A 3 7.18 10.88 -16.95
C LEU A 3 8.37 9.92 -16.79
N SER A 4 8.48 9.30 -15.62
CA SER A 4 9.53 8.31 -15.37
C SER A 4 9.22 7.08 -16.21
N ARG A 5 10.13 6.68 -17.12
CA ARG A 5 9.95 5.44 -17.89
C ARG A 5 9.72 4.27 -16.91
N PRO A 6 8.72 3.40 -17.15
CA PRO A 6 8.47 2.26 -16.28
C PRO A 6 9.70 1.35 -16.26
N LEU A 7 10.05 0.85 -15.07
CA LEU A 7 11.14 -0.13 -14.94
C LEU A 7 10.89 -1.35 -15.85
N PRO A 8 11.94 -1.91 -16.47
CA PRO A 8 11.86 -3.19 -17.18
C PRO A 8 11.19 -4.26 -16.31
N ALA A 9 10.30 -5.06 -16.89
CA ALA A 9 9.52 -6.07 -16.17
C ALA A 9 10.42 -7.04 -15.38
N GLU A 10 11.56 -7.41 -15.95
CA GLU A 10 12.54 -8.30 -15.31
C GLU A 10 13.16 -7.70 -14.03
N THR A 11 13.53 -6.41 -14.05
CA THR A 11 14.06 -5.75 -12.84
C THR A 11 13.01 -5.68 -11.74
N ARG A 12 11.75 -5.44 -12.13
CA ARG A 12 10.61 -5.41 -11.22
C ARG A 12 10.32 -6.77 -10.59
N ARG A 13 10.38 -7.83 -11.40
CA ARG A 13 10.24 -9.22 -10.95
C ARG A 13 11.32 -9.58 -9.93
N ARG A 14 12.59 -9.31 -10.24
CA ARG A 14 13.71 -9.56 -9.30
C ARG A 14 13.61 -8.77 -8.00
N LEU A 15 13.10 -7.54 -8.04
CA LEU A 15 12.87 -6.76 -6.81
C LEU A 15 11.77 -7.37 -5.94
N ASN A 16 10.71 -7.89 -6.55
CA ASN A 16 9.62 -8.57 -5.84
C ASN A 16 10.06 -9.94 -5.29
N GLU A 17 10.74 -10.75 -6.09
CA GLU A 17 11.24 -12.07 -5.69
C GLU A 17 12.25 -11.97 -4.53
N ASN A 18 13.04 -10.89 -4.48
CA ASN A 18 13.98 -10.64 -3.40
C ASN A 18 13.37 -10.04 -2.12
N ASP A 19 12.07 -9.72 -2.09
CA ASP A 19 11.45 -9.19 -0.86
C ASP A 19 11.10 -10.32 0.11
N ARG A 20 12.12 -10.90 0.76
CA ARG A 20 11.97 -11.97 1.77
C ARG A 20 11.01 -11.61 2.92
N ARG A 21 10.69 -10.33 3.11
CA ARG A 21 9.82 -9.84 4.20
C ARG A 21 8.35 -9.67 3.79
N TRP A 22 7.96 -10.05 2.57
CA TRP A 22 6.56 -9.95 2.13
C TRP A 22 5.54 -10.66 3.04
N PRO A 23 5.78 -11.88 3.59
CA PRO A 23 4.77 -12.54 4.42
C PRO A 23 4.61 -11.84 5.77
N PHE A 24 5.71 -11.28 6.31
CA PHE A 24 5.67 -10.49 7.53
C PHE A 24 4.83 -9.22 7.36
N LYS A 25 4.97 -8.50 6.25
CA LYS A 25 4.14 -7.33 5.94
C LYS A 25 2.66 -7.70 5.82
N LEU A 26 2.37 -8.82 5.14
CA LEU A 26 1.01 -9.33 5.00
C LEU A 26 0.40 -9.68 6.37
N GLY A 27 1.17 -10.35 7.23
CA GLY A 27 0.77 -10.67 8.60
C GLY A 27 0.47 -9.42 9.43
N MET A 28 1.31 -8.40 9.37
CA MET A 28 1.06 -7.14 10.07
C MET A 28 -0.25 -6.46 9.61
N ARG A 29 -0.56 -6.47 8.31
CA ARG A 29 -1.84 -5.95 7.80
C ARG A 29 -3.04 -6.77 8.27
N ALA A 30 -2.91 -8.09 8.34
CA ALA A 30 -3.97 -8.95 8.86
C ALA A 30 -4.23 -8.68 10.35
N VAL A 31 -3.17 -8.51 11.15
CA VAL A 31 -3.27 -8.12 12.56
C VAL A 31 -3.88 -6.73 12.73
N ALA A 32 -3.45 -5.75 11.92
CA ALA A 32 -4.03 -4.40 11.93
C ALA A 32 -5.52 -4.41 11.59
N THR A 33 -5.94 -5.19 10.59
CA THR A 33 -7.37 -5.39 10.26
C THR A 33 -8.15 -5.91 11.47
N LEU A 34 -7.62 -6.93 12.16
CA LEU A 34 -8.28 -7.52 13.33
C LEU A 34 -8.42 -6.48 14.46
N PHE A 35 -7.36 -5.74 14.76
CA PHE A 35 -7.42 -4.67 15.76
C PHE A 35 -8.37 -3.56 15.36
N ALA A 36 -8.42 -3.17 14.09
CA ALA A 36 -9.35 -2.19 13.57
C ALA A 36 -10.81 -2.65 13.72
N PHE A 37 -11.08 -3.92 13.46
CA PHE A 37 -12.41 -4.49 13.65
C PHE A 37 -12.86 -4.46 15.12
N ILE A 38 -11.97 -4.85 16.06
CA ILE A 38 -12.26 -4.81 17.49
C ILE A 38 -12.45 -3.36 17.96
N ALA A 39 -11.55 -2.45 17.58
CA ALA A 39 -11.64 -1.03 17.94
C ALA A 39 -12.95 -0.41 17.43
N MET A 40 -13.35 -0.71 16.19
CA MET A 40 -14.61 -0.22 15.62
C MET A 40 -15.82 -0.69 16.43
N ILE A 41 -15.88 -1.97 16.83
CA ILE A 41 -16.99 -2.48 17.65
C ILE A 41 -17.04 -1.76 18.98
N LEU A 42 -15.90 -1.60 19.65
CA LEU A 42 -15.84 -0.92 20.95
C LEU A 42 -16.29 0.53 20.84
N PHE A 43 -15.76 1.30 19.87
CA PHE A 43 -16.19 2.68 19.62
C PHE A 43 -17.67 2.78 19.21
N ALA A 44 -18.19 1.83 18.43
CA ALA A 44 -19.59 1.81 18.02
C ALA A 44 -20.54 1.55 19.22
N VAL A 45 -20.12 0.69 20.16
CA VAL A 45 -20.88 0.44 21.38
C VAL A 45 -20.82 1.66 22.31
N THR A 46 -19.64 2.24 22.54
CA THR A 46 -19.51 3.41 23.41
C THR A 46 -20.29 4.61 22.88
N THR A 47 -20.18 4.93 21.59
CA THR A 47 -20.97 6.02 20.96
C THR A 47 -22.47 5.80 21.06
N SER A 48 -22.93 4.57 20.79
CA SER A 48 -24.36 4.25 20.82
C SER A 48 -24.94 4.39 22.23
N GLU A 49 -24.26 3.85 23.23
CA GLU A 49 -24.71 3.92 24.63
C GLU A 49 -24.56 5.32 25.22
N SER A 50 -23.47 6.03 24.91
CA SER A 50 -23.27 7.43 25.31
C SER A 50 -24.41 8.31 24.79
N LYS A 51 -24.74 8.20 23.50
CA LYS A 51 -25.81 8.97 22.87
C LYS A 51 -27.18 8.71 23.49
N LYS A 52 -27.50 7.44 23.78
CA LYS A 52 -28.79 7.06 24.38
C LYS A 52 -28.99 7.63 25.78
N ASN A 53 -27.94 7.62 26.60
CA ASN A 53 -28.05 7.91 28.03
C ASN A 53 -27.71 9.37 28.39
N TYR A 54 -26.83 10.02 27.62
CA TYR A 54 -26.33 11.36 27.93
C TYR A 54 -26.63 12.40 26.84
N GLY A 55 -27.23 11.99 25.71
CA GLY A 55 -27.66 12.92 24.65
C GLY A 55 -26.52 13.63 23.91
N GLY A 56 -25.26 13.28 24.20
CA GLY A 56 -24.08 13.90 23.59
C GLY A 56 -23.87 13.45 22.13
N ASN A 57 -23.67 14.42 21.25
CA ASN A 57 -23.02 14.20 19.95
C ASN A 57 -21.52 14.45 20.13
N ASP A 58 -20.84 13.52 20.78
CA ASP A 58 -19.40 13.66 21.01
C ASP A 58 -18.63 13.30 19.75
N TRP A 59 -18.20 14.35 19.04
CA TRP A 59 -17.23 14.28 17.97
C TRP A 59 -15.93 13.58 18.43
N VAL A 60 -15.66 13.62 19.73
CA VAL A 60 -14.55 12.95 20.42
C VAL A 60 -14.56 11.44 20.14
N ASP A 61 -15.72 10.79 20.19
CA ASP A 61 -15.85 9.37 19.91
C ASP A 61 -15.92 9.06 18.40
N GLY A 62 -16.39 10.02 17.60
CA GLY A 62 -16.50 9.89 16.14
C GLY A 62 -15.16 10.02 15.40
N MET A 63 -14.25 10.88 15.87
CA MET A 63 -12.96 11.11 15.21
C MET A 63 -12.06 9.86 15.15
N PRO A 64 -11.96 9.03 16.21
CA PRO A 64 -11.28 7.73 16.16
C PRO A 64 -11.79 6.76 15.10
N LEU A 65 -13.06 6.84 14.70
CA LEU A 65 -13.61 5.95 13.68
C LEU A 65 -12.98 6.18 12.30
N ALA A 66 -12.55 7.39 11.96
CA ALA A 66 -11.98 7.69 10.66
C ALA A 66 -10.70 6.86 10.33
N PRO A 67 -9.63 6.88 11.14
CA PRO A 67 -8.46 6.04 10.90
C PRO A 67 -8.77 4.55 11.04
N VAL A 68 -9.67 4.16 11.95
CA VAL A 68 -10.08 2.75 12.14
C VAL A 68 -10.78 2.19 10.90
N LEU A 69 -11.76 2.92 10.35
CA LEU A 69 -12.47 2.51 9.13
C LEU A 69 -11.53 2.48 7.93
N LEU A 70 -10.66 3.47 7.80
CA LEU A 70 -9.69 3.51 6.72
C LEU A 70 -8.76 2.28 6.78
N ALA A 71 -8.22 1.93 7.95
CA ALA A 71 -7.42 0.72 8.14
C ALA A 71 -8.23 -0.55 7.85
N LEU A 72 -9.46 -0.63 8.37
CA LEU A 72 -10.35 -1.77 8.22
C LEU A 72 -10.68 -2.09 6.77
N PHE A 73 -10.82 -1.09 5.89
CA PHE A 73 -11.10 -1.32 4.47
C PHE A 73 -9.82 -1.45 3.65
N TYR A 74 -8.80 -0.64 3.94
CA TYR A 74 -7.58 -0.61 3.15
C TYR A 74 -6.74 -1.88 3.30
N ASP A 75 -6.55 -2.39 4.52
CA ASP A 75 -5.68 -3.53 4.75
C ASP A 75 -6.20 -4.83 4.11
N PRO A 76 -7.50 -5.19 4.25
CA PRO A 76 -8.07 -6.34 3.54
C PRO A 76 -8.02 -6.18 2.03
N LEU A 77 -8.23 -4.96 1.51
CA LEU A 77 -8.11 -4.69 0.07
C LEU A 77 -6.67 -4.95 -0.41
N VAL A 78 -5.66 -4.48 0.33
CA VAL A 78 -4.25 -4.74 -0.02
C VAL A 78 -3.91 -6.23 0.11
N ILE A 79 -4.39 -6.92 1.15
CA ILE A 79 -4.23 -8.36 1.33
C ILE A 79 -4.83 -9.10 0.13
N PHE A 80 -6.07 -8.79 -0.22
CA PHE A 80 -6.80 -9.35 -1.36
C PHE A 80 -6.03 -9.12 -2.66
N LEU A 81 -5.68 -7.85 -2.98
CA LEU A 81 -4.93 -7.54 -4.19
C LEU A 81 -3.58 -8.26 -4.23
N THR A 82 -2.87 -8.37 -3.10
CA THR A 82 -1.57 -9.06 -3.03
C THR A 82 -1.70 -10.56 -3.25
N LEU A 83 -2.75 -11.19 -2.71
CA LEU A 83 -3.01 -12.63 -2.86
C LEU A 83 -3.53 -12.98 -4.26
N TYR A 84 -4.45 -12.19 -4.81
CA TYR A 84 -5.06 -12.43 -6.12
C TYR A 84 -4.17 -11.98 -7.29
N GLN A 85 -3.44 -10.87 -7.17
CA GLN A 85 -2.62 -10.33 -8.27
C GLN A 85 -1.19 -10.90 -8.30
N ARG A 86 -0.96 -12.12 -7.79
CA ARG A 86 0.33 -12.83 -7.89
C ARG A 86 0.89 -12.92 -9.32
N HIS A 87 0.12 -12.57 -10.36
CA HIS A 87 0.46 -12.75 -11.77
C HIS A 87 0.52 -11.53 -12.69
N GLY A 88 0.69 -10.27 -12.24
CA GLY A 88 1.16 -9.31 -13.27
C GLY A 88 1.39 -7.85 -12.97
N ARG A 89 0.85 -7.25 -11.90
CA ARG A 89 0.96 -5.80 -11.72
C ARG A 89 1.18 -5.45 -10.25
N PRO A 90 2.44 -5.29 -9.80
CA PRO A 90 2.68 -4.83 -8.45
C PRO A 90 2.20 -3.39 -8.31
N ILE A 91 1.47 -3.13 -7.21
CA ILE A 91 1.06 -1.79 -6.80
C ILE A 91 2.33 -0.96 -6.60
N HIS A 92 2.31 0.29 -7.07
CA HIS A 92 3.46 1.17 -6.92
C HIS A 92 3.78 1.38 -5.43
N PRO A 93 5.02 1.18 -4.97
CA PRO A 93 5.37 1.23 -3.54
C PRO A 93 5.03 2.58 -2.89
N GLY A 94 5.03 3.66 -3.68
CA GLY A 94 4.63 4.99 -3.21
C GLY A 94 3.17 5.10 -2.78
N TRP A 95 2.25 4.27 -3.31
CA TRP A 95 0.84 4.28 -2.88
C TRP A 95 0.71 3.79 -1.43
N HIS A 96 1.43 2.71 -1.08
CA HIS A 96 1.45 2.22 0.30
C HIS A 96 2.01 3.26 1.27
N VAL A 97 3.09 3.96 0.90
CA VAL A 97 3.64 5.05 1.72
C VAL A 97 2.58 6.14 1.99
N GLY A 98 1.86 6.56 0.95
CA GLY A 98 0.86 7.62 1.07
C GLY A 98 -0.29 7.24 1.99
N VAL A 99 -0.86 6.05 1.82
CA VAL A 99 -2.01 5.61 2.62
C VAL A 99 -1.61 5.31 4.06
N ASP A 100 -0.50 4.59 4.30
CA ASP A 100 -0.05 4.28 5.67
C ASP A 100 0.30 5.57 6.43
N LEU A 101 0.90 6.57 5.75
CA LEU A 101 1.12 7.90 6.34
C LEU A 101 -0.18 8.63 6.65
N PHE A 102 -1.18 8.53 5.78
CA PHE A 102 -2.47 9.19 5.98
C PHE A 102 -3.26 8.56 7.14
N VAL A 103 -3.29 7.23 7.25
CA VAL A 103 -3.84 6.51 8.41
C VAL A 103 -3.14 6.97 9.69
N TRP A 104 -1.81 7.01 9.68
CA TRP A 104 -1.03 7.46 10.84
C TRP A 104 -1.32 8.92 11.21
N ALA A 105 -1.38 9.82 10.22
CA ALA A 105 -1.63 11.25 10.42
C ALA A 105 -3.05 11.54 10.95
N LEU A 106 -4.03 10.69 10.63
CA LEU A 106 -5.37 10.75 11.22
C LEU A 106 -5.41 10.12 12.61
N ALA A 107 -4.71 9.00 12.80
CA ALA A 107 -4.72 8.28 14.08
C ALA A 107 -4.08 9.07 15.23
N VAL A 108 -3.02 9.85 14.98
CA VAL A 108 -2.37 10.68 16.02
C VAL A 108 -3.36 11.66 16.68
N PRO A 109 -4.03 12.58 15.95
CA PRO A 109 -4.99 13.49 16.57
C PRO A 109 -6.18 12.73 17.16
N SER A 110 -6.67 11.66 16.52
CA SER A 110 -7.76 10.86 17.07
C SER A 110 -7.44 10.30 18.47
N VAL A 111 -6.22 9.77 18.67
CA VAL A 111 -5.78 9.29 19.99
C VAL A 111 -5.66 10.44 20.97
N VAL A 112 -5.08 11.58 20.58
CA VAL A 112 -4.92 12.74 21.47
C VAL A 112 -6.27 13.28 21.95
N PHE A 113 -7.24 13.43 21.04
CA PHE A 113 -8.57 13.93 21.39
C PHE A 113 -9.37 12.91 22.21
N SER A 114 -9.41 11.64 21.81
CA SER A 114 -10.14 10.62 22.59
C SER A 114 -9.51 10.40 23.96
N VAL A 115 -8.18 10.46 24.08
CA VAL A 115 -7.54 10.38 25.40
C VAL A 115 -7.74 11.67 26.20
N GLY A 116 -7.78 12.84 25.58
CA GLY A 116 -7.93 14.13 26.27
C GLY A 116 -9.33 14.35 26.85
N ASP A 117 -10.36 13.97 26.09
CA ASP A 117 -11.76 14.26 26.41
C ASP A 117 -12.58 12.99 26.75
N GLY A 118 -11.91 11.85 26.98
CA GLY A 118 -12.58 10.57 27.22
C GLY A 118 -13.32 10.49 28.56
N TRP A 119 -14.33 9.60 28.63
CA TRP A 119 -15.22 9.43 29.78
C TRP A 119 -14.49 9.07 31.08
N PHE A 120 -13.32 8.44 30.95
CA PHE A 120 -12.51 8.02 32.08
C PHE A 120 -11.88 9.18 32.88
N TRP A 121 -11.82 10.40 32.34
CA TRP A 121 -11.39 11.58 33.10
C TRP A 121 -12.40 12.03 34.14
N TYR A 122 -13.68 11.71 33.94
CA TYR A 122 -14.75 12.03 34.88
C TYR A 122 -14.86 11.02 36.02
N TRP A 123 -14.02 9.99 36.07
CA TRP A 123 -14.05 9.02 37.16
C TRP A 123 -13.64 9.66 38.48
N GLN A 124 -14.61 9.81 39.38
CA GLN A 124 -14.39 10.39 40.71
C GLN A 124 -14.47 9.32 41.81
N PRO A 125 -13.61 9.39 42.83
CA PRO A 125 -13.77 8.58 44.02
C PRO A 125 -15.05 8.99 44.76
N VAL A 126 -15.64 8.06 45.49
CA VAL A 126 -16.81 8.34 46.33
C VAL A 126 -16.41 9.24 47.49
N LEU A 127 -17.18 10.29 47.72
CA LEU A 127 -17.13 11.06 48.95
C LEU A 127 -18.15 10.48 49.92
N LEU A 128 -17.66 9.85 50.99
CA LEU A 128 -18.50 9.31 52.05
C LEU A 128 -19.00 10.46 52.93
N GLU A 129 -20.31 10.51 53.15
CA GLU A 129 -20.89 11.38 54.17
C GLU A 129 -20.74 10.73 55.57
N PHE A 130 -20.89 11.52 56.64
CA PHE A 130 -20.66 11.07 58.02
C PHE A 130 -21.47 9.83 58.43
N ASP A 131 -22.62 9.59 57.79
CA ASP A 131 -23.50 8.46 58.07
C ASP A 131 -23.21 7.21 57.22
N GLY A 132 -22.18 7.24 56.36
CA GLY A 132 -21.83 6.13 55.47
C GLY A 132 -22.80 5.90 54.30
N ILE A 133 -23.82 6.75 54.16
CA ILE A 133 -24.69 6.79 52.98
C ILE A 133 -23.95 7.57 51.88
N ILE A 134 -24.07 7.08 50.63
CA ILE A 134 -23.51 7.75 49.46
C ILE A 134 -24.66 8.53 48.80
N PRO A 135 -24.80 9.84 49.03
CA PRO A 135 -25.81 10.63 48.35
C PRO A 135 -25.43 10.73 46.86
N CYS A 136 -26.36 10.44 45.96
CA CYS A 136 -26.17 10.66 44.52
C CYS A 136 -26.53 12.11 44.14
N ASP A 137 -25.79 13.05 44.72
CA ASP A 137 -25.87 14.47 44.43
C ASP A 137 -24.98 14.85 43.23
N GLU A 138 -24.92 16.15 42.89
CA GLU A 138 -24.13 16.65 41.76
C GLU A 138 -22.63 16.31 41.88
N TRP A 139 -22.10 16.20 43.10
CA TRP A 139 -20.70 15.88 43.36
C TRP A 139 -20.40 14.39 43.23
N ASN A 140 -21.33 13.51 43.61
CA ASN A 140 -21.19 12.07 43.51
C ASN A 140 -21.84 11.47 42.25
N PHE A 141 -22.43 12.27 41.36
CA PHE A 141 -23.06 11.81 40.12
C PHE A 141 -22.10 10.98 39.25
N TRP A 142 -20.82 11.35 39.22
CA TRP A 142 -19.77 10.66 38.47
C TRP A 142 -19.08 9.53 39.25
N SER A 143 -19.58 9.20 40.44
CA SER A 143 -19.11 8.05 41.21
C SER A 143 -19.65 6.74 40.63
N TYR A 144 -18.92 5.65 40.84
CA TYR A 144 -19.29 4.32 40.31
C TYR A 144 -20.65 3.83 40.85
N GLN A 145 -20.99 4.16 42.10
CA GLN A 145 -22.19 3.71 42.78
C GLN A 145 -23.44 4.41 42.24
N CYS A 146 -23.33 5.70 41.90
CA CYS A 146 -24.44 6.48 41.35
C CYS A 146 -24.59 6.30 39.84
N ASN A 147 -23.48 6.12 39.11
CA ASN A 147 -23.52 5.94 37.66
C ASN A 147 -22.52 4.88 37.15
N PRO A 148 -22.83 3.58 37.33
CA PRO A 148 -21.93 2.50 36.92
C PRO A 148 -21.75 2.41 35.39
N LEU A 149 -22.67 3.01 34.62
CA LEU A 149 -22.61 3.02 33.16
C LEU A 149 -21.39 3.80 32.65
N ILE A 150 -21.08 4.96 33.23
CA ILE A 150 -19.94 5.81 32.82
C ILE A 150 -18.60 5.06 32.95
N TYR A 151 -18.45 4.26 34.01
CA TYR A 151 -17.27 3.42 34.20
C TYR A 151 -17.18 2.30 33.18
N THR A 152 -18.33 1.75 32.80
CA THR A 152 -18.39 0.71 31.77
C THR A 152 -18.02 1.31 30.40
N LEU A 153 -18.55 2.48 30.06
CA LEU A 153 -18.20 3.23 28.85
C LEU A 153 -16.73 3.60 28.81
N GLY A 154 -16.21 4.21 29.89
CA GLY A 154 -14.79 4.58 29.96
C GLY A 154 -13.84 3.37 29.86
N LYS A 155 -14.21 2.20 30.41
CA LYS A 155 -13.42 0.97 30.23
C LYS A 155 -13.39 0.51 28.77
N MET A 156 -14.53 0.55 28.08
CA MET A 156 -14.61 0.20 26.67
C MET A 156 -13.84 1.20 25.80
N GLU A 157 -13.92 2.49 26.13
CA GLU A 157 -13.18 3.56 25.44
C GLU A 157 -11.66 3.43 25.62
N ILE A 158 -11.18 3.15 26.84
CA ILE A 158 -9.76 2.85 27.09
C ILE A 158 -9.33 1.65 26.25
N ALA A 159 -10.11 0.56 26.26
CA ALA A 159 -9.80 -0.62 25.46
C ALA A 159 -9.73 -0.28 23.96
N ALA A 160 -10.69 0.49 23.45
CA ALA A 160 -10.71 0.93 22.05
C ALA A 160 -9.47 1.77 21.70
N ASN A 161 -9.08 2.69 22.58
CA ASN A 161 -7.87 3.51 22.43
C ASN A 161 -6.58 2.68 22.45
N VAL A 162 -6.51 1.62 23.26
CA VAL A 162 -5.36 0.68 23.23
C VAL A 162 -5.25 0.02 21.86
N PHE A 163 -6.35 -0.49 21.29
CA PHE A 163 -6.32 -1.07 19.95
C PHE A 163 -5.97 -0.03 18.88
N LEU A 164 -6.48 1.20 18.99
CA LEU A 164 -6.11 2.30 18.10
C LEU A 164 -4.62 2.63 18.17
N ALA A 165 -4.03 2.65 19.37
CA ALA A 165 -2.59 2.84 19.54
C ALA A 165 -1.79 1.69 18.90
N LEU A 166 -2.24 0.44 19.02
CA LEU A 166 -1.59 -0.70 18.35
C LEU A 166 -1.67 -0.57 16.81
N ILE A 167 -2.81 -0.15 16.26
CA ILE A 167 -2.97 0.16 14.84
C ILE A 167 -1.98 1.26 14.42
N LEU A 168 -1.88 2.34 15.20
CA LEU A 168 -0.93 3.43 14.97
C LEU A 168 0.52 2.93 14.87
N PHE A 169 0.96 2.08 15.82
CA PHE A 169 2.31 1.49 15.80
C PHE A 169 2.54 0.56 14.60
N ILE A 170 1.55 -0.25 14.23
CA ILE A 170 1.65 -1.15 13.08
C ILE A 170 1.75 -0.34 11.78
N HIS A 171 0.89 0.67 11.57
CA HIS A 171 0.96 1.50 10.37
C HIS A 171 2.23 2.35 10.31
N PHE A 172 2.75 2.83 11.45
CA PHE A 172 4.06 3.48 11.47
C PHE A 172 5.17 2.53 11.00
N THR A 173 5.14 1.28 11.47
CA THR A 173 6.11 0.25 11.07
C THR A 173 5.99 -0.09 9.58
N LEU A 174 4.76 -0.25 9.07
CA LEU A 174 4.47 -0.45 7.64
C LEU A 174 4.94 0.74 6.80
N PHE A 175 4.70 1.97 7.26
CA PHE A 175 5.17 3.20 6.62
C PHE A 175 6.71 3.22 6.51
N VAL A 176 7.43 2.91 7.58
CA VAL A 176 8.90 2.82 7.55
C VAL A 176 9.37 1.78 6.53
N PHE A 177 8.72 0.61 6.48
CA PHE A 177 9.06 -0.40 5.46
C PHE A 177 8.74 0.07 4.04
N ALA A 178 7.64 0.78 3.83
CA ALA A 178 7.26 1.33 2.54
C ALA A 178 8.26 2.42 2.09
N CYS A 179 8.75 3.25 3.01
CA CYS A 179 9.82 4.22 2.77
C CYS A 179 11.13 3.53 2.36
N ILE A 180 11.54 2.48 3.08
CA ILE A 180 12.75 1.69 2.75
C ILE A 180 12.59 1.05 1.36
N ALA A 181 11.42 0.46 1.07
CA ALA A 181 11.13 -0.14 -0.23
C ALA A 181 11.19 0.90 -1.36
N THR A 182 10.60 2.07 -1.15
CA THR A 182 10.63 3.18 -2.11
C THR A 182 12.05 3.69 -2.33
N HIS A 183 12.87 3.78 -1.29
CA HIS A 183 14.29 4.15 -1.41
C HIS A 183 15.08 3.11 -2.22
N LYS A 184 14.90 1.81 -1.91
CA LYS A 184 15.52 0.71 -2.68
C LYS A 184 15.10 0.74 -4.15
N TRP A 185 13.82 0.96 -4.42
CA TRP A 185 13.27 1.11 -5.77
C TRP A 185 13.91 2.28 -6.52
N ARG A 186 13.96 3.47 -5.92
CA ARG A 186 14.63 4.65 -6.51
C ARG A 186 16.11 4.38 -6.79
N LYS A 187 16.82 3.68 -5.90
CA LYS A 187 18.23 3.31 -6.10
C LYS A 187 18.40 2.33 -7.27
N ALA A 188 17.50 1.35 -7.42
CA ALA A 188 17.51 0.43 -8.56
C ALA A 188 17.29 1.18 -9.88
N ASN A 189 16.33 2.11 -9.95
CA ASN A 189 16.07 2.91 -11.15
C ASN A 189 17.28 3.72 -11.56
N LYS A 190 17.95 4.39 -10.61
CA LYS A 190 19.17 5.16 -10.89
C LYS A 190 20.28 4.29 -11.50
N LYS A 191 20.43 3.05 -11.04
CA LYS A 191 21.42 2.10 -11.61
C LYS A 191 21.06 1.71 -13.05
N VAL A 192 19.79 1.38 -13.32
CA VAL A 192 19.33 1.03 -14.66
C VAL A 192 19.57 2.21 -15.63
N THR A 193 19.19 3.43 -15.24
CA THR A 193 19.42 4.62 -16.07
C THR A 193 20.90 4.91 -16.28
N ALA A 194 21.75 4.72 -15.25
CA ALA A 194 23.19 4.88 -15.40
C ALA A 194 23.82 3.83 -16.32
N THR A 195 23.38 2.57 -16.23
CA THR A 195 23.83 1.50 -17.14
C THR A 195 23.36 1.75 -18.57
N GLU A 196 22.10 2.14 -18.77
CA GLU A 196 21.56 2.52 -20.08
C GLU A 196 22.38 3.66 -20.69
N ARG A 197 22.71 4.69 -19.90
CA ARG A 197 23.57 5.80 -20.32
C ARG A 197 24.97 5.33 -20.75
N ARG A 198 25.61 4.46 -19.96
CA ARG A 198 26.93 3.89 -20.31
C ARG A 198 26.88 3.03 -21.57
N ASN A 199 25.83 2.24 -21.74
CA ASN A 199 25.65 1.42 -22.94
C ASN A 199 25.51 2.31 -24.18
N ILE A 200 24.70 3.36 -24.11
CA ILE A 200 24.56 4.35 -25.19
C ILE A 200 25.91 5.03 -25.51
N GLU A 201 26.62 5.49 -24.49
CA GLU A 201 27.95 6.12 -24.62
C GLU A 201 28.97 5.16 -25.26
N SER A 202 28.95 3.88 -24.88
CA SER A 202 29.81 2.86 -25.48
C SER A 202 29.47 2.57 -26.95
N THR A 203 28.20 2.66 -27.34
CA THR A 203 27.77 2.50 -28.73
C THR A 203 28.25 3.67 -29.59
N TYR A 204 28.18 4.90 -29.10
CA TYR A 204 28.67 6.09 -29.83
C TYR A 204 30.20 6.13 -29.92
N HIS A 205 30.93 5.73 -28.88
CA HIS A 205 32.39 5.73 -28.91
C HIS A 205 33.01 4.63 -29.77
N ARG A 206 32.26 3.58 -30.13
CA ARG A 206 32.79 2.46 -30.93
C ARG A 206 32.99 2.79 -32.41
N SER A 207 32.50 3.93 -32.92
CA SER A 207 32.55 4.23 -34.35
C SER A 207 33.01 5.65 -34.72
N PRO A 208 34.32 5.96 -34.60
CA PRO A 208 34.94 6.98 -35.43
C PRO A 208 35.50 6.39 -36.75
N GLU A 209 35.92 5.11 -36.75
CA GLU A 209 36.57 4.49 -37.91
C GLU A 209 35.60 3.78 -38.87
N GLU A 210 34.47 3.24 -38.38
CA GLU A 210 33.42 2.68 -39.25
C GLU A 210 32.69 3.77 -40.06
N HIS A 211 32.66 5.01 -39.56
CA HIS A 211 32.16 6.17 -40.33
C HIS A 211 33.10 6.60 -41.46
N LYS A 212 34.35 6.10 -41.52
CA LYS A 212 35.21 6.30 -42.71
C LYS A 212 34.93 5.30 -43.83
N GLU A 213 34.42 4.10 -43.53
CA GLU A 213 34.07 3.11 -44.56
C GLU A 213 32.67 3.32 -45.16
N LEU A 214 31.81 4.13 -44.53
CA LEU A 214 30.54 4.62 -45.10
C LEU A 214 30.65 6.01 -45.73
N GLN A 215 31.83 6.39 -46.24
CA GLN A 215 31.85 7.35 -47.35
C GLN A 215 31.18 6.66 -48.54
N LEU A 216 29.91 7.00 -48.78
CA LEU A 216 29.20 6.58 -49.98
C LEU A 216 30.08 6.88 -51.20
N PRO A 217 30.16 5.97 -52.18
CA PRO A 217 30.73 6.31 -53.48
C PRO A 217 30.01 7.56 -53.99
N ASP A 218 30.82 8.49 -54.50
CA ASP A 218 30.44 9.77 -55.08
C ASP A 218 29.11 9.66 -55.83
N TYR A 219 28.07 10.34 -55.32
CA TYR A 219 26.77 10.36 -55.96
C TYR A 219 26.91 11.10 -57.28
N THR A 220 27.13 10.36 -58.37
CA THR A 220 26.99 10.90 -59.71
C THR A 220 25.51 11.21 -59.94
N PRO A 221 25.11 12.46 -60.20
CA PRO A 221 23.73 12.79 -60.51
C PRO A 221 23.29 12.00 -61.73
N ARG A 222 22.38 11.06 -61.52
CA ARG A 222 21.75 10.30 -62.59
C ARG A 222 20.80 11.26 -63.31
N ALA A 223 21.04 11.45 -64.61
CA ALA A 223 20.23 12.27 -65.48
C ALA A 223 18.74 12.00 -65.27
N GLU A 224 17.98 13.09 -65.08
CA GLU A 224 16.52 13.11 -65.04
C GLU A 224 15.96 12.45 -66.30
N VAL A 225 15.42 11.24 -66.16
CA VAL A 225 14.51 10.67 -67.14
C VAL A 225 13.12 11.11 -66.73
N SER A 226 12.65 12.17 -67.39
CA SER A 226 11.25 12.58 -67.43
C SER A 226 10.41 11.39 -67.88
N ARG A 227 9.64 10.79 -66.96
CA ARG A 227 8.66 9.76 -67.29
C ARG A 227 7.29 10.23 -66.82
N SER A 228 6.61 10.82 -67.77
CA SER A 228 5.16 10.98 -67.87
C SER A 228 4.45 9.64 -67.63
N ASP A 229 3.30 9.76 -66.96
CA ASP A 229 2.10 8.92 -67.07
C ASP A 229 2.27 7.40 -66.88
N VAL A 230 1.55 6.85 -65.90
CA VAL A 230 0.63 5.72 -66.13
C VAL A 230 -0.28 5.56 -64.91
N ASP A 231 -1.55 5.37 -65.26
CA ASP A 231 -2.75 5.21 -64.47
C ASP A 231 -2.75 4.04 -63.46
N HIS A 232 -3.79 4.12 -62.60
CA HIS A 232 -4.55 3.03 -62.00
C HIS A 232 -4.07 1.59 -62.28
N ASP A 233 -3.88 0.81 -61.21
CA ASP A 233 -4.75 -0.37 -61.04
C ASP A 233 -4.72 -1.01 -59.65
N GLU A 234 -5.91 -1.50 -59.34
CA GLU A 234 -6.45 -2.36 -58.29
C GLU A 234 -5.54 -3.07 -57.28
N ASN A 235 -6.02 -3.01 -56.05
CA ASN A 235 -5.71 -3.88 -54.91
C ASN A 235 -6.42 -5.24 -55.09
N PRO A 236 -5.70 -6.38 -55.07
CA PRO A 236 -6.27 -7.64 -54.63
C PRO A 236 -5.63 -8.02 -53.29
N PHE A 237 -6.41 -7.80 -52.24
CA PHE A 237 -6.22 -8.39 -50.93
C PHE A 237 -6.08 -9.91 -51.08
N LYS A 238 -4.89 -10.44 -50.87
CA LYS A 238 -4.59 -11.87 -50.90
C LYS A 238 -3.91 -12.27 -49.60
N ASP A 239 -4.72 -12.72 -48.65
CA ASP A 239 -4.29 -13.40 -47.43
C ASP A 239 -3.58 -14.72 -47.80
N PRO A 240 -2.34 -14.94 -47.34
CA PRO A 240 -1.81 -16.27 -47.18
C PRO A 240 -1.96 -16.68 -45.72
N GLY A 241 -2.87 -17.63 -45.50
CA GLY A 241 -2.90 -18.42 -44.27
C GLY A 241 -1.51 -18.97 -43.96
N HIS A 242 -1.08 -18.80 -42.70
CA HIS A 242 0.07 -19.48 -42.17
C HIS A 242 -0.35 -20.34 -40.98
N ASN A 243 -0.30 -21.64 -41.24
CA ASN A 243 -0.31 -22.73 -40.27
C ASN A 243 0.83 -22.52 -39.27
N ALA A 244 0.49 -22.33 -38.00
CA ALA A 244 1.41 -22.56 -36.89
C ALA A 244 1.04 -23.89 -36.24
N GLY A 245 1.86 -24.91 -36.51
CA GLY A 245 1.81 -26.18 -35.79
C GLY A 245 2.25 -26.01 -34.34
N PRO A 246 1.84 -26.90 -33.43
CA PRO A 246 2.28 -26.88 -32.05
C PRO A 246 3.71 -27.43 -31.96
N SER A 247 4.66 -26.63 -31.46
CA SER A 247 5.95 -27.17 -31.01
C SER A 247 5.75 -27.81 -29.62
N GLU A 248 5.86 -29.13 -29.60
CA GLU A 248 5.97 -29.93 -28.39
C GLU A 248 7.37 -29.75 -27.78
N ASP A 249 7.52 -28.74 -26.94
CA ASP A 249 8.71 -28.54 -26.14
C ASP A 249 8.48 -29.21 -24.78
N GLY A 250 8.50 -30.53 -24.80
CA GLY A 250 8.48 -31.37 -23.60
C GLY A 250 9.78 -31.27 -22.81
N ASN A 251 9.65 -31.32 -21.48
CA ASN A 251 10.66 -31.73 -20.49
C ASN A 251 11.55 -30.65 -19.82
N SER A 252 10.99 -29.53 -19.35
CA SER A 252 11.71 -28.61 -18.43
C SER A 252 11.31 -28.70 -16.94
N TRP A 253 10.52 -29.69 -16.53
CA TRP A 253 10.06 -29.81 -15.12
C TRP A 253 10.85 -30.81 -14.26
N LYS A 254 11.66 -31.69 -14.88
CA LYS A 254 12.42 -32.72 -14.13
C LYS A 254 13.68 -32.18 -13.43
N ASP A 255 14.13 -30.98 -13.74
CA ASP A 255 15.33 -30.41 -13.09
C ASP A 255 15.02 -29.55 -11.86
N VAL A 256 13.76 -29.15 -11.65
CA VAL A 256 13.35 -28.40 -10.44
C VAL A 256 13.26 -29.32 -9.22
N GLU A 257 12.96 -30.61 -9.41
CA GLU A 257 12.81 -31.57 -8.30
C GLU A 257 14.17 -32.05 -7.75
N ARG A 258 15.25 -31.92 -8.53
CA ARG A 258 16.61 -32.34 -8.09
C ARG A 258 17.27 -31.37 -7.12
N ASP A 259 16.87 -30.11 -7.11
CA ASP A 259 17.46 -29.08 -6.24
C ASP A 259 16.72 -28.95 -4.88
N ALA A 260 15.50 -29.48 -4.76
CA ALA A 260 14.75 -29.47 -3.51
C ALA A 260 15.26 -30.48 -2.46
N LEU A 261 15.96 -31.53 -2.88
CA LEU A 261 16.47 -32.59 -2.01
C LEU A 261 17.90 -32.36 -1.49
N LYS A 262 18.55 -31.25 -1.85
CA LYS A 262 19.89 -30.90 -1.34
C LYS A 262 19.87 -30.04 -0.06
N TYR A 263 18.70 -29.64 0.41
CA TYR A 263 18.54 -28.73 1.55
C TYR A 263 17.56 -29.21 2.64
N SER A 264 17.23 -30.51 2.64
CA SER A 264 16.62 -31.22 3.79
C SER A 264 17.68 -32.02 4.52
#